data_AF-A0A372ZMI2-F1
#
_entry.id   AF-A0A372ZMI2-F1
#
_cell.length_a   1.000
_cell.length_b   1.000
_cell.length_c   1.000
_cell.angle_alpha   90.00
_cell.angle_beta   90.00
_cell.angle_gamma   90.00
#
_symmetry.space_group_name_H-M   'P 1'
#
loop_
_entity.id
_entity.type
_entity.pdbx_description
1 polymer ?
#
loop_
_entity_poly.entity_id
_entity_poly.type
_entity_poly.pdbx_seq_one_letter_code
_entity_poly.pdbx_strand_id
1 'polypeptide(L)'
;MSDRVMPMRTAPRLGTVNGFGRTMLGKTRPDAQGACFATHWFTMLMLPIRPLGRYYVKEGETVDVSGRHGSSTSTTQYVFLGRAELRMSEVIRTYLFCWLVAPLVIAGPVTLFGINSDAFSHAHPIVFIVLLLAIPIVCMIALAWMLVLNEKFLAPARIPQWVEARPANRRA
;
A
#
# COMPACT_ATOMS: atom_id res chain seq x y z
N MET A 1 15.54 15.49 5.83
CA MET A 1 14.99 15.19 7.17
C MET A 1 15.46 13.80 7.58
N SER A 2 16.14 13.67 8.71
CA SER A 2 16.47 12.38 9.30
C SER A 2 15.29 11.83 10.09
N ASP A 3 15.17 10.50 10.16
CA ASP A 3 14.18 9.82 10.99
C ASP A 3 14.87 8.89 11.97
N ARG A 4 14.43 8.92 13.22
CA ARG A 4 14.99 8.06 14.27
C ARG A 4 14.59 6.61 14.01
N VAL A 5 15.59 5.74 13.96
CA VAL A 5 15.41 4.29 13.81
C VAL A 5 15.95 3.60 15.05
N MET A 6 15.06 2.81 15.67
CA MET A 6 15.36 1.99 16.83
C MET A 6 15.59 0.54 16.39
N PRO A 7 16.57 -0.16 16.97
CA PRO A 7 16.74 -1.58 16.71
C PRO A 7 15.51 -2.35 17.16
N MET A 8 15.11 -3.34 16.37
CA MET A 8 13.92 -4.13 16.62
C MET A 8 14.30 -5.55 17.06
N ARG A 9 13.59 -6.07 18.06
CA ARG A 9 13.82 -7.44 18.57
C ARG A 9 13.04 -8.51 17.81
N THR A 10 11.91 -8.16 17.20
CA THR A 10 11.00 -9.12 16.57
C THR A 10 10.31 -8.49 15.37
N ALA A 11 10.32 -9.18 14.23
CA ALA A 11 9.64 -8.75 13.02
C ALA A 11 8.11 -8.75 13.16
N PRO A 12 7.40 -7.75 12.59
CA PRO A 12 5.96 -7.78 12.54
C PRO A 12 5.46 -8.90 11.62
N ARG A 13 4.31 -9.48 11.95
CA ARG A 13 3.63 -10.46 11.09
C ARG A 13 2.95 -9.73 9.94
N LEU A 14 3.32 -10.10 8.71
CA LEU A 14 2.68 -9.70 7.47
C LEU A 14 1.87 -10.88 6.89
N GLY A 15 0.86 -10.56 6.11
CA GLY A 15 0.04 -11.55 5.42
C GLY A 15 -1.37 -11.03 5.19
N THR A 16 -1.90 -11.25 4.00
CA THR A 16 -3.28 -10.92 3.65
C THR A 16 -3.96 -12.13 3.03
N VAL A 17 -5.23 -12.33 3.37
CA VAL A 17 -6.10 -13.35 2.76
C VAL A 17 -7.33 -12.62 2.27
N ASN A 18 -7.58 -12.65 0.96
CA ASN A 18 -8.70 -11.92 0.32
C ASN A 18 -8.75 -10.43 0.70
N GLY A 19 -7.58 -9.81 0.90
CA GLY A 19 -7.45 -8.40 1.28
C GLY A 19 -7.69 -8.07 2.74
N PHE A 20 -7.92 -9.07 3.57
CA PHE A 20 -7.95 -8.94 5.02
C PHE A 20 -6.61 -9.34 5.60
N GLY A 21 -6.04 -8.51 6.45
CA GLY A 21 -4.83 -8.86 7.19
C GLY A 21 -3.92 -7.67 7.40
N ARG A 22 -2.63 -7.89 7.16
CA ARG A 22 -1.58 -6.94 7.46
C ARG A 22 -0.58 -6.83 6.31
N THR A 23 -0.34 -5.61 5.86
CA THR A 23 0.56 -5.34 4.74
C THR A 23 1.36 -4.06 4.95
N MET A 24 2.39 -3.86 4.12
CA MET A 24 3.24 -2.67 4.14
C MET A 24 2.81 -1.71 3.03
N LEU A 25 2.44 -0.48 3.39
CA LEU A 25 2.03 0.57 2.46
C LEU A 25 2.73 1.90 2.77
N GLY A 26 2.66 2.82 1.81
CA GLY A 26 3.19 4.17 1.96
C GLY A 26 4.71 4.20 2.01
N LYS A 27 5.36 3.44 1.11
CA LYS A 27 6.82 3.34 1.05
C LYS A 27 7.44 4.71 0.72
N THR A 28 8.52 5.06 1.41
CA THR A 28 9.36 6.20 1.02
C THR A 28 10.30 5.81 -0.11
N ARG A 29 11.01 6.79 -0.68
CA ARG A 29 12.05 6.51 -1.65
C ARG A 29 13.13 5.61 -1.03
N PRO A 30 13.63 4.60 -1.74
CA PRO A 30 14.76 3.80 -1.30
C PRO A 30 16.02 4.66 -1.10
N ASP A 31 16.82 4.33 -0.09
CA ASP A 31 18.15 4.89 0.15
C ASP A 31 19.19 4.28 -0.82
N ALA A 32 20.46 4.65 -0.66
CA ALA A 32 21.56 4.12 -1.47
C ALA A 32 21.76 2.60 -1.29
N GLN A 33 21.26 2.03 -0.19
CA GLN A 33 21.34 0.62 0.16
C GLN A 33 20.08 -0.18 -0.26
N GLY A 34 19.08 0.50 -0.85
CA GLY A 34 17.79 -0.05 -1.28
C GLY A 34 16.76 -0.21 -0.15
N ALA A 35 17.01 0.34 1.04
CA ALA A 35 16.08 0.33 2.16
C ALA A 35 15.16 1.56 2.13
N CYS A 36 13.93 1.42 2.61
CA CYS A 36 12.95 2.49 2.69
C CYS A 36 12.17 2.43 4.00
N PHE A 37 11.47 3.52 4.32
CA PHE A 37 10.47 3.50 5.37
C PHE A 37 9.14 3.04 4.81
N ALA A 38 8.49 2.11 5.50
CA ALA A 38 7.16 1.66 5.16
C ALA A 38 6.28 1.58 6.41
N THR A 39 5.00 1.85 6.23
CA THR A 39 4.02 1.76 7.32
C THR A 39 3.36 0.39 7.24
N HIS A 40 3.34 -0.31 8.38
CA HIS A 40 2.60 -1.53 8.58
C HIS A 40 1.14 -1.19 8.86
N TRP A 41 0.24 -1.71 8.05
CA TRP A 41 -1.18 -1.43 8.11
C TRP A 41 -1.98 -2.69 8.42
N PHE A 42 -3.04 -2.54 9.19
CA PHE A 42 -4.17 -3.45 9.14
C PHE A 42 -5.06 -3.06 7.95
N THR A 43 -5.33 -4.01 7.07
CA THR A 43 -6.13 -3.81 5.87
C THR A 43 -7.40 -4.66 5.88
N MET A 44 -8.47 -4.09 5.32
CA MET A 44 -9.75 -4.74 5.11
C MET A 44 -10.16 -4.47 3.66
N LEU A 45 -10.51 -5.51 2.89
CA LEU A 45 -10.80 -5.38 1.45
C LEU A 45 -9.69 -4.61 0.69
N MET A 46 -8.41 -4.89 1.01
CA MET A 46 -7.23 -4.19 0.46
C MET A 46 -7.10 -2.70 0.82
N LEU A 47 -8.04 -2.13 1.59
CA LEU A 47 -7.97 -0.74 2.04
C LEU A 47 -7.29 -0.62 3.41
N PRO A 48 -6.44 0.40 3.61
CA PRO A 48 -5.84 0.67 4.91
C PRO A 48 -6.91 1.15 5.90
N ILE A 49 -7.03 0.46 7.04
CA ILE A 49 -7.99 0.80 8.12
C ILE A 49 -7.28 1.41 9.32
N ARG A 50 -6.13 0.85 9.72
CA ARG A 50 -5.37 1.32 10.89
C ARG A 50 -3.88 1.15 10.69
N PRO A 51 -3.06 2.22 10.87
CA PRO A 51 -1.62 2.08 10.90
C PRO A 51 -1.19 1.45 12.23
N LEU A 52 -0.33 0.44 12.15
CA LEU A 52 0.16 -0.35 13.29
C LEU A 52 1.55 0.09 13.74
N GLY A 53 2.38 0.55 12.81
CA GLY A 53 3.74 1.00 13.07
C GLY A 53 4.48 1.35 11.80
N ARG A 54 5.63 2.00 11.94
CA ARG A 54 6.50 2.35 10.82
C ARG A 54 7.84 1.66 10.99
N TYR A 55 8.37 1.13 9.90
CA TYR A 55 9.57 0.31 9.91
C TYR A 55 10.52 0.74 8.81
N TYR A 56 11.81 0.64 9.11
CA TYR A 56 12.87 0.72 8.12
C TYR A 56 13.10 -0.68 7.56
N VAL A 57 12.80 -0.86 6.28
CA VAL A 57 12.76 -2.18 5.64
C VAL A 57 13.50 -2.16 4.32
N LYS A 58 14.13 -3.28 3.99
CA LYS A 58 14.61 -3.57 2.65
C LYS A 58 13.70 -4.61 2.02
N GLU A 59 13.12 -4.27 0.89
CA GLU A 59 12.29 -5.19 0.11
C GLU A 59 13.21 -6.10 -0.71
N GLY A 60 12.97 -7.41 -0.60
CA GLY A 60 13.65 -8.44 -1.35
C GLY A 60 12.86 -8.85 -2.58
N GLU A 61 13.17 -10.03 -3.11
CA GLU A 61 12.45 -10.58 -4.24
C GLU A 61 11.01 -10.92 -3.88
N THR A 62 10.12 -10.71 -4.85
CA THR A 62 8.73 -11.18 -4.79
C THR A 62 8.63 -12.47 -5.58
N VAL A 63 8.21 -13.53 -4.91
CA VAL A 63 8.00 -14.84 -5.50
C VAL A 63 6.51 -15.05 -5.67
N ASP A 64 6.07 -15.15 -6.91
CA ASP A 64 4.69 -15.48 -7.25
C ASP A 64 4.58 -16.99 -7.46
N VAL A 65 3.78 -17.63 -6.62
CA VAL A 65 3.47 -19.07 -6.72
C VAL A 65 2.05 -19.21 -7.25
N SER A 66 1.93 -19.66 -8.50
CA SER A 66 0.66 -20.02 -9.10
C SER A 66 0.22 -21.43 -8.66
N GLY A 67 -0.92 -21.50 -7.99
CA GLY A 67 -1.53 -22.74 -7.51
C GLY A 67 -2.32 -23.47 -8.59
N ARG A 68 -2.51 -24.78 -8.39
CA ARG A 68 -3.15 -25.72 -9.32
C ARG A 68 -4.66 -25.48 -9.59
N HIS A 69 -5.26 -24.47 -8.96
CA HIS A 69 -6.69 -24.12 -9.05
C HIS A 69 -6.93 -22.63 -9.35
N GLY A 70 -5.95 -21.94 -9.95
CA GLY A 70 -6.08 -20.51 -10.27
C GLY A 70 -5.90 -19.57 -9.07
N SER A 71 -5.57 -20.10 -7.88
CA SER A 71 -5.11 -19.29 -6.76
C SER A 71 -3.67 -18.82 -7.00
N SER A 72 -3.43 -17.52 -6.96
CA SER A 72 -2.08 -16.95 -7.00
C SER A 72 -1.70 -16.48 -5.60
N THR A 73 -0.56 -16.96 -5.08
CA THR A 73 0.01 -16.49 -3.82
C THR A 73 1.29 -15.74 -4.12
N SER A 74 1.29 -14.43 -3.88
CA SER A 74 2.49 -13.61 -3.99
C SER A 74 3.15 -13.47 -2.63
N THR A 75 4.43 -13.80 -2.53
CA THR A 75 5.22 -13.65 -1.30
C THR A 75 6.38 -12.70 -1.53
N THR A 76 6.28 -11.49 -0.98
CA THR A 76 7.37 -10.52 -0.96
C THR A 76 8.21 -10.68 0.30
N GLN A 77 9.52 -10.87 0.15
CA GLN A 77 10.43 -10.92 1.29
C GLN A 77 10.75 -9.52 1.79
N TYR A 78 10.72 -9.33 3.11
CA TYR A 78 11.09 -8.06 3.76
C TYR A 78 12.16 -8.30 4.82
N VAL A 79 13.26 -7.56 4.73
CA VAL A 79 14.29 -7.50 5.76
C VAL A 79 14.02 -6.28 6.63
N PHE A 80 13.59 -6.51 7.88
CA PHE A 80 13.32 -5.43 8.82
C PHE A 80 14.61 -4.99 9.52
N LEU A 81 15.03 -3.76 9.25
CA LEU A 81 16.25 -3.18 9.80
C LEU A 81 15.98 -2.50 11.15
N GLY A 82 14.82 -1.84 11.29
CA GLY A 82 14.47 -1.17 12.54
C GLY A 82 13.05 -0.62 12.56
N ARG A 83 12.67 -0.07 13.70
CA ARG A 83 11.38 0.59 13.93
C ARG A 83 11.57 2.10 13.96
N ALA A 84 10.65 2.83 13.34
CA ALA A 84 10.64 4.28 13.33
C ALA A 84 9.34 4.82 13.94
N GLU A 85 9.35 6.09 14.31
CA GLU A 85 8.14 6.79 14.77
C GLU A 85 7.15 6.95 13.61
N LEU A 86 5.87 6.73 13.91
CA LEU A 86 4.81 6.87 12.93
C LEU A 86 4.69 8.35 12.53
N ARG A 87 4.76 8.65 11.23
CA ARG A 87 4.57 10.02 10.73
C ARG A 87 3.16 10.20 10.21
N MET A 88 2.43 11.12 10.81
CA MET A 88 1.05 11.44 10.41
C MET A 88 0.95 11.88 8.95
N SER A 89 1.96 12.57 8.42
CA SER A 89 1.98 12.98 7.01
C SER A 89 1.94 11.78 6.05
N GLU A 90 2.61 10.68 6.38
CA GLU A 90 2.61 9.46 5.55
C GLU A 90 1.27 8.73 5.67
N VAL A 91 0.73 8.66 6.89
CA VAL A 91 -0.59 8.08 7.20
C VAL A 91 -1.69 8.81 6.43
N ILE A 92 -1.73 10.14 6.52
CA ILE A 92 -2.71 10.99 5.83
C ILE A 92 -2.58 10.83 4.32
N ARG A 93 -1.37 10.81 3.78
CA ARG A 93 -1.15 10.59 2.34
C ARG A 93 -1.69 9.23 1.89
N THR A 94 -1.40 8.16 2.63
CA THR A 94 -1.92 6.83 2.33
C THR A 94 -3.46 6.80 2.41
N TYR A 95 -4.06 7.44 3.42
CA TYR A 95 -5.52 7.52 3.50
C TYR A 95 -6.14 8.35 2.38
N LEU A 96 -5.66 9.57 2.12
CA LEU A 96 -6.13 10.40 1.02
C LEU A 96 -6.04 9.65 -0.30
N PHE A 97 -4.95 8.92 -0.51
CA PHE A 97 -4.79 8.11 -1.71
C PHE A 97 -5.82 6.98 -1.77
N CYS A 98 -5.91 6.14 -0.74
CA CYS A 98 -6.80 4.97 -0.77
C CYS A 98 -8.30 5.32 -0.65
N TRP A 99 -8.67 6.34 0.12
CA TRP A 99 -10.06 6.69 0.41
C TRP A 99 -10.62 7.81 -0.44
N LEU A 100 -9.80 8.59 -1.14
CA LEU A 100 -10.29 9.65 -2.03
C LEU A 100 -10.17 9.21 -3.49
N VAL A 101 -9.02 8.64 -3.88
CA VAL A 101 -8.83 8.19 -5.27
C VAL A 101 -9.64 6.93 -5.56
N ALA A 102 -9.66 5.93 -4.66
CA ALA A 102 -10.39 4.70 -4.96
C ALA A 102 -11.91 4.90 -5.07
N PRO A 103 -12.59 5.65 -4.19
CA PRO A 103 -14.01 5.93 -4.37
C PRO A 103 -14.30 6.84 -5.56
N LEU A 104 -13.44 7.81 -5.89
CA LEU A 104 -13.62 8.63 -7.09
C LEU A 104 -13.54 7.78 -8.36
N VAL A 105 -12.62 6.82 -8.38
CA VAL A 105 -12.47 5.82 -9.43
C VAL A 105 -13.71 4.93 -9.57
N ILE A 106 -14.34 4.55 -8.46
CA ILE A 106 -15.53 3.68 -8.48
C ILE A 106 -16.81 4.49 -8.77
N ALA A 107 -16.95 5.67 -8.18
CA ALA A 107 -18.14 6.50 -8.26
C ALA A 107 -18.23 7.28 -9.58
N GLY A 108 -17.10 7.72 -10.16
CA GLY A 108 -17.07 8.46 -11.42
C GLY A 108 -17.78 7.74 -12.58
N PRO A 109 -17.54 6.44 -12.79
CA PRO A 109 -18.31 5.65 -13.76
C PRO A 109 -19.79 5.63 -13.38
N VAL A 110 -20.14 5.27 -12.14
CA VAL A 110 -21.53 5.15 -11.68
C VAL A 110 -22.33 6.44 -11.87
N THR A 111 -21.75 7.61 -11.60
CA THR A 111 -22.42 8.90 -11.79
C THR A 111 -22.55 9.28 -13.27
N LEU A 112 -21.54 9.00 -14.10
CA LEU A 112 -21.67 9.15 -15.56
C LEU A 112 -22.79 8.28 -16.13
N PHE A 113 -23.05 7.10 -15.54
CA PHE A 113 -24.11 6.20 -15.97
C PHE A 113 -25.51 6.60 -15.46
N GLY A 114 -25.64 7.17 -14.26
CA GLY A 114 -26.93 7.53 -13.67
C GLY A 114 -27.63 8.74 -14.31
N ILE A 115 -26.90 9.57 -15.07
CA ILE A 115 -27.44 10.82 -15.64
C ILE A 115 -28.08 10.59 -17.03
N ASN A 116 -27.87 9.42 -17.67
CA ASN A 116 -28.31 9.12 -19.03
C ASN A 116 -29.23 7.88 -19.13
N SER A 117 -30.15 7.69 -18.17
CA SER A 117 -31.04 6.51 -18.11
C SER A 117 -31.92 6.32 -19.35
N ASP A 118 -32.25 7.41 -20.06
CA ASP A 118 -33.20 7.37 -21.19
C ASP A 118 -32.52 6.97 -22.53
N ALA A 119 -31.19 7.12 -22.63
CA ALA A 119 -30.42 6.69 -23.79
C ALA A 119 -30.01 5.19 -23.72
N PHE A 120 -30.26 4.54 -22.58
CA PHE A 120 -29.71 3.24 -22.24
C PHE A 120 -30.54 2.05 -22.73
N SER A 121 -31.81 2.27 -23.10
CA SER A 121 -32.72 1.19 -23.53
C SER A 121 -32.38 0.57 -24.88
N HIS A 122 -31.45 1.16 -25.65
CA HIS A 122 -31.06 0.68 -26.98
C HIS A 122 -29.57 0.32 -27.11
N ALA A 123 -28.76 0.53 -26.07
CA ALA A 123 -27.36 0.13 -26.07
C ALA A 123 -27.21 -1.37 -25.72
N HIS A 124 -26.43 -2.11 -26.52
CA HIS A 124 -26.21 -3.54 -26.30
C HIS A 124 -25.68 -3.81 -24.87
N PRO A 125 -26.36 -4.62 -24.05
CA PRO A 125 -26.01 -4.87 -22.64
C PRO A 125 -24.61 -5.46 -22.46
N ILE A 126 -24.04 -6.06 -23.51
CA ILE A 126 -22.68 -6.60 -23.53
C ILE A 126 -21.64 -5.48 -23.48
N VAL A 127 -21.80 -4.43 -24.29
CA VAL A 127 -20.88 -3.26 -24.31
C VAL A 127 -20.89 -2.56 -22.94
N PHE A 128 -22.06 -2.54 -22.30
CA PHE A 128 -22.21 -2.00 -20.95
C PHE A 128 -21.44 -2.79 -19.89
N ILE A 129 -21.59 -4.13 -19.87
CA ILE A 129 -20.85 -4.99 -18.94
C ILE A 129 -19.34 -4.84 -19.15
N VAL A 130 -18.89 -4.75 -20.40
CA VAL A 130 -17.48 -4.54 -20.72
C VAL A 130 -16.97 -3.21 -20.20
N LEU A 131 -17.70 -2.10 -20.35
CA LEU A 131 -17.32 -0.79 -19.80
C LEU A 131 -17.33 -0.77 -18.26
N LEU A 132 -18.34 -1.38 -17.64
CA LEU A 132 -18.46 -1.48 -16.19
C LEU A 132 -17.27 -2.23 -15.56
N LEU A 133 -16.73 -3.24 -16.27
CA LEU A 133 -15.56 -3.99 -15.82
C LEU A 133 -14.23 -3.34 -16.24
N ALA A 134 -14.16 -2.76 -17.44
CA ALA A 134 -12.93 -2.19 -17.99
C ALA A 134 -12.50 -0.91 -17.26
N ILE A 135 -13.44 -0.03 -16.91
CA ILE A 135 -13.10 1.24 -16.25
C ILE A 135 -12.45 1.04 -14.87
N PRO A 136 -12.97 0.23 -13.94
CA PRO A 136 -12.29 -0.01 -12.67
C PRO A 136 -10.95 -0.70 -12.87
N ILE A 137 -10.79 -1.56 -13.89
CA ILE A 137 -9.50 -2.18 -14.22
C ILE A 137 -8.49 -1.11 -14.69
N VAL A 138 -8.88 -0.23 -15.62
CA VAL A 138 -8.02 0.87 -16.11
C VAL A 138 -7.66 1.83 -14.98
N CYS A 139 -8.61 2.16 -14.12
CA CYS A 139 -8.35 3.02 -12.98
C CYS A 139 -7.49 2.35 -11.90
N MET A 140 -7.62 1.04 -11.68
CA MET A 140 -6.71 0.27 -10.84
C MET A 140 -5.29 0.25 -11.41
N ILE A 141 -5.14 0.13 -12.74
CA ILE A 141 -3.86 0.23 -13.43
C ILE A 141 -3.27 1.65 -13.29
N ALA A 142 -4.09 2.70 -13.48
CA ALA A 142 -3.66 4.09 -13.30
C ALA A 142 -3.27 4.40 -11.85
N LEU A 143 -4.01 3.85 -10.88
CA LEU A 143 -3.72 3.93 -9.45
C LEU A 143 -2.38 3.25 -9.13
N ALA A 144 -2.18 2.03 -9.64
CA ALA A 144 -0.93 1.28 -9.48
C ALA A 144 0.25 2.02 -10.14
N TRP A 145 0.05 2.55 -11.35
CA TRP A 145 1.04 3.36 -12.05
C TRP A 145 1.38 4.64 -11.27
N MET A 146 0.38 5.33 -10.74
CA MET A 146 0.57 6.52 -9.92
C MET A 146 1.29 6.18 -8.62
N LEU A 147 1.00 5.05 -7.96
CA LEU A 147 1.76 4.58 -6.79
C LEU A 147 3.23 4.37 -7.12
N VAL A 148 3.52 3.71 -8.25
CA VAL A 148 4.88 3.48 -8.72
C VAL A 148 5.59 4.81 -9.02
N LEU A 149 4.91 5.76 -9.67
CA LEU A 149 5.46 7.10 -9.91
C LEU A 149 5.68 7.86 -8.60
N ASN A 150 4.77 7.72 -7.64
CA ASN A 150 4.82 8.38 -6.35
C ASN A 150 6.03 7.90 -5.53
N GLU A 151 6.31 6.60 -5.54
CA GLU A 151 7.50 6.00 -4.93
C GLU A 151 8.79 6.45 -5.63
N LYS A 152 8.78 6.55 -6.97
CA LYS A 152 9.96 6.93 -7.75
C LYS A 152 10.31 8.42 -7.68
N PHE A 153 9.31 9.30 -7.70
CA PHE A 153 9.53 10.75 -7.93
C PHE A 153 9.11 11.64 -6.77
N LEU A 154 8.03 11.32 -6.05
CA LEU A 154 7.40 12.23 -5.08
C LEU A 154 7.67 11.84 -3.62
N ALA A 155 8.23 10.66 -3.37
CA ALA A 155 8.56 10.24 -2.02
C ALA A 155 9.84 10.95 -1.55
N PRO A 156 9.83 11.62 -0.37
CA PRO A 156 11.04 12.23 0.15
C PRO A 156 12.09 11.16 0.44
N ALA A 157 13.33 11.39 -0.01
CA ALA A 157 14.47 10.61 0.45
C ALA A 157 14.71 10.95 1.93
N ARG A 158 14.75 9.91 2.77
CA ARG A 158 14.91 10.07 4.23
C ARG A 158 16.09 9.22 4.69
N ILE A 159 16.90 9.82 5.54
CA ILE A 159 18.12 9.20 6.05
C ILE A 159 17.80 8.60 7.44
N PRO A 160 18.05 7.31 7.67
CA PRO A 160 17.87 6.72 8.98
C PRO A 160 18.93 7.27 9.94
N GLN A 161 18.47 7.74 11.10
CA GLN A 161 19.32 8.11 12.22
C GLN A 161 19.18 7.03 13.29
N TRP A 162 20.16 6.14 13.36
CA TRP A 162 20.20 5.07 14.34
C TRP A 162 20.34 5.64 15.74
N VAL A 163 19.37 5.33 16.59
CA VAL A 163 19.44 5.63 18.02
C VAL A 163 19.96 4.37 18.70
N GLU A 164 21.08 4.51 19.42
CA GLU A 164 21.63 3.41 20.22
C GLU A 164 20.54 2.84 21.15
N ALA A 165 20.49 1.52 21.23
CA ALA A 165 19.56 0.85 22.14
C ALA A 165 19.84 1.37 23.55
N ARG A 166 18.83 1.99 24.18
CA ARG A 166 18.95 2.41 25.58
C ARG A 166 19.38 1.18 26.38
N PRO A 167 20.53 1.23 27.10
CA PRO A 167 21.03 0.07 27.82
C PRO A 167 19.92 -0.44 28.73
N ALA A 168 19.60 -1.72 28.60
CA ALA A 168 18.57 -2.35 29.41
C ALA A 168 18.99 -2.16 30.87
N ASN A 169 18.31 -1.26 31.57
CA ASN A 169 18.60 -0.94 32.95
C ASN A 169 18.56 -2.27 33.72
N ARG A 170 19.74 -2.78 34.10
CA ARG A 170 19.86 -3.93 35.01
C ARG A 170 19.24 -3.45 36.31
N ARG A 171 17.98 -3.83 36.54
CA ARG A 171 17.42 -3.81 37.88
C ARG A 171 18.27 -4.79 38.68
N ALA A 172 19.18 -4.23 39.47
CA ALA A 172 19.87 -4.91 40.55
C ALA A 172 18.86 -5.26 41.64
#